data_AF-A0A2E7WL83-F1
#
_entry.id   AF-A0A2E7WL83-F1
#
_cell.length_a   1.000
_cell.length_b   1.000
_cell.length_c   1.000
_cell.angle_alpha   90.00
_cell.angle_beta   90.00
_cell.angle_gamma   90.00
#
_symmetry.space_group_name_H-M   'P 1'
#
loop_
_entity.id
_entity.type
_entity.pdbx_description
1 polymer ?
#
loop_
_entity_poly.entity_id
_entity_poly.type
_entity_poly.pdbx_seq_one_letter_code
_entity_poly.pdbx_strand_id
1 'polypeptide(L)' 'ALSEATIKMHVKSICKKLDANNRTHAVINARDMGLL' A
#
# COMPACT_ATOMS: atom_id res chain seq x y z
N ALA A 1 2.49 -9.96 -18.14
CA ALA A 1 2.32 -10.22 -16.69
C ALA A 1 3.11 -9.20 -15.90
N LEU A 2 2.62 -8.74 -14.74
CA LEU A 2 3.33 -7.78 -13.89
C LEU A 2 4.45 -8.49 -13.12
N SER A 3 5.64 -7.87 -13.03
CA SER A 3 6.74 -8.45 -12.27
C SER A 3 6.55 -8.28 -10.76
N GLU A 4 7.10 -9.20 -9.96
CA GLU A 4 7.10 -9.08 -8.50
C GLU A 4 7.80 -7.80 -8.03
N ALA A 5 8.88 -7.40 -8.69
CA ALA A 5 9.59 -6.15 -8.41
C ALA A 5 8.68 -4.92 -8.61
N THR A 6 7.88 -4.92 -9.68
CA THR A 6 6.90 -3.86 -9.94
C THR A 6 5.81 -3.83 -8.87
N ILE A 7 5.28 -4.99 -8.46
CA ILE A 7 4.32 -5.08 -7.35
C ILE A 7 4.92 -4.50 -6.06
N LYS A 8 6.15 -4.89 -5.70
CA LYS A 8 6.84 -4.38 -4.50
C LYS A 8 7.01 -2.86 -4.53
N MET A 9 7.37 -2.29 -5.68
CA MET A 9 7.46 -0.83 -5.84
C MET A 9 6.13 -0.13 -5.60
N HIS A 10 5.04 -0.66 -6.17
CA HIS A 10 3.71 -0.10 -5.95
C HIS A 10 3.27 -0.19 -4.49
N VAL A 11 3.47 -1.34 -3.84
CA VAL A 11 3.16 -1.50 -2.41
C VAL A 11 3.96 -0.50 -1.57
N LYS A 12 5.26 -0.32 -1.84
CA LYS A 12 6.09 0.69 -1.15
C LYS A 12 5.55 2.12 -1.35
N SER A 13 5.15 2.46 -2.58
CA SER A 13 4.56 3.76 -2.86
C SER A 13 3.23 3.96 -2.15
N ILE A 14 2.38 2.92 -2.07
CA ILE A 14 1.08 2.96 -1.39
C ILE A 14 1.29 3.16 0.11
N CYS A 15 2.18 2.38 0.74
CA CYS A 15 2.53 2.56 2.16
C CYS A 15 2.97 4.01 2.44
N LYS A 16 3.81 4.61 1.59
CA LYS A 16 4.24 6.01 1.74
C LYS A 16 3.08 7.01 1.56
N LYS A 17 2.16 6.77 0.62
CA LYS A 17 1.00 7.65 0.36
C LYS A 17 -0.03 7.61 1.48
N LEU A 18 -0.16 6.47 2.15
CA LEU A 18 -1.13 6.25 3.23
C LEU A 18 -0.52 6.41 4.63
N ASP A 19 0.69 6.98 4.72
CA ASP A 19 1.45 7.14 5.97
C ASP A 19 1.53 5.85 6.81
N ALA A 20 1.85 4.73 6.16
CA ALA A 20 1.83 3.40 6.76
C ALA A 20 3.23 2.76 6.82
N ASN A 21 3.55 2.16 7.96
CA ASN A 21 4.85 1.50 8.22
C ASN A 21 4.98 0.10 7.61
N ASN A 22 3.87 -0.55 7.23
CA ASN A 22 3.86 -1.86 6.59
C ASN A 22 2.57 -2.07 5.78
N ARG A 23 2.52 -3.14 4.99
CA ARG A 23 1.39 -3.43 4.09
C ARG A 23 0.06 -3.62 4.83
N THR A 24 0.06 -4.19 6.03
CA THR A 24 -1.17 -4.40 6.80
C THR A 24 -1.71 -3.08 7.33
N HIS A 25 -0.83 -2.22 7.85
CA HIS A 25 -1.20 -0.87 8.28
C HIS A 25 -1.74 -0.03 7.12
N ALA A 26 -1.16 -0.17 5.91
CA ALA A 26 -1.67 0.50 4.72
C ALA A 26 -3.11 0.08 4.39
N VAL A 27 -3.46 -1.19 4.56
CA VAL A 27 -4.85 -1.68 4.37
C VAL A 27 -5.80 -1.10 5.42
N ILE A 28 -5.38 -1.04 6.69
CA ILE A 28 -6.17 -0.43 7.76
C ILE A 28 -6.44 1.05 7.45
N ASN A 29 -5.39 1.83 7.15
CA ASN A 29 -5.53 3.25 6.83
C ASN A 29 -6.41 3.48 5.60
N ALA A 30 -6.24 2.69 4.54
CA ALA A 30 -7.08 2.82 3.35
C ALA A 30 -8.57 2.56 3.63
N ARG A 31 -8.88 1.58 4.49
CA ARG A 31 -10.24 1.32 4.95
C ARG A 31 -10.80 2.48 5.76
N ASP A 32 -10.04 2.99 6.72
CA ASP A 32 -10.47 4.08 7.59
C ASP A 32 -10.68 5.40 6.81
N MET A 33 -9.94 5.58 5.70
CA MET A 33 -10.09 6.70 4.76
C MET A 33 -11.22 6.49 3.73
N GLY A 34 -11.88 5.33 3.69
CA GLY A 34 -12.92 5.02 2.69
C GLY A 34 -12.38 4.82 1.26
N LEU A 35 -11.12 4.42 1.12
CA LEU A 35 -10.45 4.13 -0.16
C LEU A 35 -10.55 2.64 -0.57
N LEU A 36 -11.14 1.80 0.29
CA LEU A 36 -11.38 0.36 0.10
C LEU A 36 -12.86 0.03 0.18
#